data_AF-A0A4Q4D3U4-F1
#
_entry.id   AF-A0A4Q4D3U4-F1
#
_cell.length_a   1.000
_cell.length_b   1.000
_cell.length_c   1.000
_cell.angle_alpha   90.00
_cell.angle_beta   90.00
_cell.angle_gamma   90.00
#
_symmetry.space_group_name_H-M   'P 1'
#
loop_
_entity.id
_entity.type
_entity.pdbx_description
1 polymer ?
#
loop_
_entity_poly.entity_id
_entity_poly.type
_entity_poly.pdbx_seq_one_letter_code
_entity_poly.pdbx_strand_id
1 'polypeptide(L)'
;FWHRFFNHQPDLNFENPAVREAMIDVLRFWLDLGIDGFRLDAVPYLFEEEGTNGENLPRTHEYLKEVRATVDREYPGRILLAEANQWPSDVVEYFGDPAVGGDECHMAFHFPLMPRIFMAVRRESRFPISEILQQTPKIPDGTQWGIFLRNHDELTLEMVSDEERDYMYAEYAKDPRMKANIGIRRRLAPLLENDRNQLELFTALLLSLPGSPVLYYGDEIGMGDNIWLGDRDAVRTPMQWSPDRNAGFSRADPGRVYLPPIMDPTYGYEAINVESQQGSPTSLLSWTRRMLAVRKQHEAFALGEFVDLGGSNPSVLAYKRVWTRPNGDEDVVLCVNNLSRFPQPVELELADHEGATPVELTGRVRFPRIGELPYLLTLPGHGFYWFQLSELGDQGERRSMS
;
A
#
# COMPACT_ATOMS: atom_id res chain seq x y z
N PHE A 1 -19.16 -30.45 8.01
CA PHE A 1 -18.12 -29.93 7.10
C PHE A 1 -17.44 -28.77 7.82
N TRP A 2 -16.20 -28.47 7.47
CA TRP A 2 -15.43 -27.38 8.06
C TRP A 2 -15.62 -26.11 7.22
N HIS A 3 -15.55 -24.94 7.85
CA HIS A 3 -15.50 -23.64 7.16
C HIS A 3 -14.79 -22.61 8.05
N ARG A 4 -13.83 -21.87 7.51
CA ARG A 4 -13.20 -20.73 8.21
C ARG A 4 -13.97 -19.44 8.06
N PHE A 5 -14.64 -19.27 6.92
CA PHE A 5 -15.43 -18.09 6.58
C PHE A 5 -16.93 -18.36 6.80
N PHE A 6 -17.79 -17.86 5.91
CA PHE A 6 -19.23 -18.08 6.04
C PHE A 6 -19.60 -19.56 5.93
N ASN A 7 -20.71 -19.94 6.55
CA ASN A 7 -21.21 -21.31 6.55
C ASN A 7 -21.51 -21.90 5.16
N HIS A 8 -21.68 -21.05 4.15
CA HIS A 8 -21.89 -21.44 2.75
C HIS A 8 -20.59 -21.48 1.93
N GLN A 9 -19.42 -21.36 2.58
CA GLN A 9 -18.09 -21.49 2.00
C GLN A 9 -17.39 -22.67 2.68
N PRO A 10 -17.73 -23.93 2.32
CA PRO A 10 -17.07 -25.09 2.91
C PRO A 10 -15.60 -25.13 2.46
N ASP A 11 -14.71 -25.35 3.43
CA ASP A 11 -13.28 -25.42 3.16
C ASP A 11 -12.95 -26.68 2.34
N LEU A 12 -12.01 -26.53 1.40
CA LEU A 12 -11.49 -27.63 0.62
C LEU A 12 -10.53 -28.47 1.47
N ASN A 13 -10.59 -29.79 1.33
CA ASN A 13 -9.72 -30.69 2.08
C ASN A 13 -8.36 -30.87 1.37
N PHE A 14 -7.35 -30.09 1.73
CA PHE A 14 -6.00 -30.16 1.14
C PHE A 14 -5.20 -31.41 1.53
N GLU A 15 -5.66 -32.20 2.52
CA GLU A 15 -5.10 -33.53 2.81
C GLU A 15 -5.33 -34.50 1.64
N ASN A 16 -6.38 -34.27 0.84
CA ASN A 16 -6.67 -35.07 -0.33
C ASN A 16 -5.81 -34.62 -1.51
N PRO A 17 -4.88 -35.46 -2.04
CA PRO A 17 -4.04 -35.09 -3.18
C PRO A 17 -4.85 -34.69 -4.42
N ALA A 18 -6.05 -35.27 -4.62
CA ALA A 18 -6.91 -34.91 -5.74
C ALA A 18 -7.43 -33.47 -5.66
N VAL A 19 -7.58 -32.90 -4.46
CA VAL A 19 -7.96 -31.50 -4.26
C VAL A 19 -6.80 -30.58 -4.61
N ARG A 20 -5.58 -30.93 -4.19
CA ARG A 20 -4.35 -30.18 -4.53
C ARG A 20 -4.14 -30.11 -6.04
N GLU A 21 -4.19 -31.24 -6.72
CA GLU A 21 -4.08 -31.30 -8.19
C GLU A 21 -5.19 -30.50 -8.87
N ALA A 22 -6.44 -30.64 -8.41
CA ALA A 22 -7.57 -29.89 -8.99
C ALA A 22 -7.36 -28.37 -8.88
N MET A 23 -6.80 -27.88 -7.76
CA MET A 23 -6.50 -26.46 -7.61
C MET A 23 -5.33 -26.00 -8.49
N ILE A 24 -4.30 -26.82 -8.67
CA ILE A 24 -3.23 -26.54 -9.65
C ILE A 24 -3.80 -26.49 -11.07
N ASP A 25 -4.72 -27.39 -11.44
CA ASP A 25 -5.37 -27.38 -12.75
C ASP A 25 -6.24 -26.14 -12.96
N VAL A 26 -6.86 -25.59 -11.90
CA VAL A 26 -7.53 -24.28 -11.96
C VAL A 26 -6.54 -23.17 -12.28
N LEU A 27 -5.36 -23.16 -11.65
CA LEU A 27 -4.31 -22.19 -11.95
C LEU A 27 -3.87 -22.32 -13.42
N ARG A 28 -3.55 -23.53 -13.89
CA ARG A 28 -3.17 -23.81 -15.28
C ARG A 28 -4.19 -23.30 -16.27
N PHE A 29 -5.47 -23.60 -16.05
CA PHE A 29 -6.54 -23.17 -16.94
C PHE A 29 -6.51 -21.66 -17.21
N TRP A 30 -6.36 -20.84 -16.16
CA TRP A 30 -6.31 -19.38 -16.31
C TRP A 30 -4.97 -18.88 -16.85
N LEU A 31 -3.85 -19.53 -16.51
CA LEU A 31 -2.52 -19.22 -17.04
C LEU A 31 -2.41 -19.55 -18.54
N ASP A 32 -3.03 -20.63 -18.99
CA ASP A 32 -3.15 -21.01 -20.40
C ASP A 32 -3.96 -19.98 -21.21
N LEU A 33 -4.96 -19.35 -20.57
CA LEU A 33 -5.68 -18.22 -21.15
C LEU A 33 -4.86 -16.92 -21.19
N GLY A 34 -3.76 -16.86 -20.43
CA GLY A 34 -2.77 -15.79 -20.49
C GLY A 34 -2.79 -14.80 -19.31
N ILE A 35 -3.46 -15.07 -18.19
CA ILE A 35 -3.43 -14.17 -17.01
C ILE A 35 -2.01 -14.03 -16.44
N ASP A 36 -1.60 -12.83 -16.03
CA ASP A 36 -0.22 -12.55 -15.58
C ASP A 36 0.12 -13.06 -14.17
N GLY A 37 -0.88 -13.52 -13.40
CA GLY A 37 -0.68 -14.03 -12.06
C GLY A 37 -1.95 -14.05 -11.22
N PHE A 38 -1.80 -14.38 -9.94
CA PHE A 38 -2.90 -14.47 -8.99
C PHE A 38 -2.58 -13.80 -7.67
N ARG A 39 -3.60 -13.17 -7.08
CA ARG A 39 -3.68 -13.02 -5.62
C ARG A 39 -4.24 -14.33 -5.06
N LEU A 40 -3.43 -15.01 -4.26
CA LEU A 40 -3.85 -16.21 -3.55
C LEU A 40 -4.57 -15.77 -2.26
N ASP A 41 -5.88 -15.99 -2.26
CA ASP A 41 -6.81 -15.61 -1.20
C ASP A 41 -6.70 -16.59 -0.03
N ALA A 42 -6.79 -16.09 1.20
CA ALA A 42 -6.92 -16.91 2.41
C ALA A 42 -5.84 -18.01 2.59
N VAL A 43 -4.63 -17.79 2.06
CA VAL A 43 -3.56 -18.80 2.07
C VAL A 43 -3.13 -19.32 3.45
N PRO A 44 -3.27 -18.59 4.57
CA PRO A 44 -2.91 -19.16 5.87
C PRO A 44 -3.75 -20.35 6.34
N TYR A 45 -4.89 -20.60 5.70
CA TYR A 45 -5.93 -21.47 6.23
C TYR A 45 -6.14 -22.76 5.44
N LEU A 46 -5.17 -23.19 4.63
CA LEU A 46 -5.34 -24.35 3.73
C LEU A 46 -5.41 -25.71 4.46
N PHE A 47 -4.66 -25.88 5.55
CA PHE A 47 -4.61 -27.11 6.32
C PHE A 47 -5.00 -26.85 7.77
N GLU A 48 -5.66 -27.84 8.39
CA GLU A 48 -5.99 -27.86 9.81
C GLU A 48 -5.31 -29.01 10.53
N GLU A 49 -4.96 -28.80 11.80
CA GLU A 49 -4.37 -29.82 12.66
C GLU A 49 -4.84 -29.67 14.10
N GLU A 50 -5.24 -30.79 14.72
CA GLU A 50 -5.66 -30.79 16.12
C GLU A 50 -4.52 -30.30 17.03
N GLY A 51 -4.84 -29.39 17.95
CA GLY A 51 -3.86 -28.81 18.88
C GLY A 51 -3.12 -27.59 18.34
N THR A 52 -3.41 -27.16 17.10
CA THR A 52 -2.93 -25.90 16.52
C THR A 52 -4.06 -24.86 16.42
N ASN A 53 -3.75 -23.62 16.05
CA ASN A 53 -4.77 -22.62 15.67
C ASN A 53 -5.28 -22.79 14.22
N GLY A 54 -4.74 -23.77 13.48
CA GLY A 54 -5.08 -24.01 12.07
C GLY A 54 -4.61 -22.90 11.12
N GLU A 55 -3.54 -22.18 11.45
CA GLU A 55 -2.99 -21.10 10.62
C GLU A 55 -1.49 -21.32 10.39
N ASN A 56 -0.98 -20.92 9.21
CA ASN A 56 0.46 -20.94 8.89
C ASN A 56 1.12 -22.32 9.11
N LEU A 57 0.37 -23.41 8.94
CA LEU A 57 0.91 -24.75 9.16
C LEU A 57 2.01 -25.06 8.13
N PRO A 58 3.07 -25.81 8.48
CA PRO A 58 4.14 -26.16 7.53
C PRO A 58 3.63 -26.79 6.22
N ARG A 59 2.56 -27.59 6.30
CA ARG A 59 1.93 -28.23 5.14
C ARG A 59 1.29 -27.23 4.17
N THR A 60 0.79 -26.10 4.67
CA THR A 60 0.33 -24.98 3.85
C THR A 60 1.49 -24.45 3.00
N HIS A 61 2.64 -24.18 3.64
CA HIS A 61 3.85 -23.70 2.96
C HIS A 61 4.39 -24.72 1.95
N GLU A 62 4.43 -26.00 2.30
CA GLU A 62 4.83 -27.08 1.38
C GLU A 62 3.98 -27.11 0.09
N TYR A 63 2.67 -26.92 0.22
CA TYR A 63 1.79 -26.84 -0.94
C TYR A 63 1.99 -25.53 -1.73
N LEU A 64 2.25 -24.39 -1.08
CA LEU A 64 2.58 -23.15 -1.78
C LEU A 64 3.90 -23.25 -2.57
N LYS A 65 4.89 -23.99 -2.07
CA LYS A 65 6.12 -24.32 -2.80
C LYS A 65 5.84 -25.15 -4.05
N GLU A 66 4.93 -26.12 -3.95
CA GLU A 66 4.49 -26.94 -5.09
C GLU A 66 3.79 -26.07 -6.16
N VAL A 67 2.92 -25.15 -5.73
CA VAL A 67 2.26 -24.18 -6.60
C VAL A 67 3.31 -23.30 -7.29
N ARG A 68 4.24 -22.71 -6.53
CA ARG A 68 5.31 -21.87 -7.08
C ARG A 68 6.19 -22.62 -8.09
N ALA A 69 6.64 -23.82 -7.73
CA ALA A 69 7.47 -24.64 -8.62
C ALA A 69 6.74 -25.00 -9.93
N THR A 70 5.43 -25.18 -9.89
CA THR A 70 4.62 -25.42 -11.08
C THR A 70 4.51 -24.17 -11.95
N VAL A 71 4.23 -23.01 -11.33
CA VAL A 71 4.15 -21.72 -12.05
C VAL A 71 5.49 -21.36 -12.68
N ASP A 72 6.60 -21.47 -11.96
CA ASP A 72 7.93 -21.14 -12.48
C ASP A 72 8.35 -22.05 -13.65
N ARG A 73 8.00 -23.34 -13.57
CA ARG A 73 8.34 -24.33 -14.61
C ARG A 73 7.50 -24.15 -15.88
N GLU A 74 6.20 -23.94 -15.74
CA GLU A 74 5.25 -23.99 -16.85
C GLU A 74 4.93 -22.59 -17.41
N TYR A 75 5.01 -21.55 -16.58
CA TYR A 75 4.61 -20.18 -16.89
C TYR A 75 5.62 -19.16 -16.34
N PRO A 76 6.83 -19.06 -16.92
CA PRO A 76 7.83 -18.09 -16.46
C PRO A 76 7.33 -16.65 -16.62
N GLY A 77 7.68 -15.80 -15.65
CA GLY A 77 7.32 -14.37 -15.63
C GLY A 77 5.95 -14.04 -15.03
N ARG A 78 5.28 -15.01 -14.41
CA ARG A 78 3.99 -14.82 -13.73
C ARG A 78 4.18 -14.57 -12.24
N ILE A 79 3.21 -13.90 -11.62
CA ILE A 79 3.29 -13.53 -10.21
C ILE A 79 2.29 -14.30 -9.34
N LEU A 80 2.69 -14.54 -8.09
CA LEU A 80 1.84 -15.06 -7.03
C LEU A 80 1.91 -14.08 -5.86
N LEU A 81 0.76 -13.54 -5.45
CA LEU A 81 0.63 -12.56 -4.39
C LEU A 81 -0.17 -13.18 -3.23
N ALA A 82 0.49 -13.42 -2.10
CA ALA A 82 -0.14 -13.95 -0.90
C ALA A 82 -0.99 -12.90 -0.20
N GLU A 83 -2.24 -13.25 0.09
CA GLU A 83 -3.01 -12.61 1.12
C GLU A 83 -2.82 -13.35 2.46
N ALA A 84 -1.83 -12.93 3.22
CA ALA A 84 -1.59 -13.40 4.58
C ALA A 84 -1.70 -12.22 5.55
N ASN A 85 -2.86 -12.05 6.18
CA ASN A 85 -3.05 -11.05 7.24
C ASN A 85 -2.50 -11.60 8.57
N GLN A 86 -1.17 -11.59 8.71
CA GLN A 86 -0.44 -12.15 9.85
C GLN A 86 0.60 -11.14 10.38
N TRP A 87 1.28 -11.44 11.49
CA TRP A 87 2.40 -10.62 11.97
C TRP A 87 3.57 -10.63 10.97
N PRO A 88 4.43 -9.58 10.93
CA PRO A 88 5.49 -9.50 9.92
C PRO A 88 6.40 -10.72 9.85
N SER A 89 6.75 -11.32 11.00
CA SER A 89 7.58 -12.52 11.07
C SER A 89 6.98 -13.69 10.29
N ASP A 90 5.66 -13.85 10.41
CA ASP A 90 4.94 -14.99 9.87
C ASP A 90 4.61 -14.76 8.39
N VAL A 91 4.33 -13.50 8.01
CA VAL A 91 4.12 -13.15 6.59
C VAL A 91 5.38 -13.38 5.76
N VAL A 92 6.58 -13.18 6.34
CA VAL A 92 7.83 -13.39 5.61
C VAL A 92 8.02 -14.86 5.19
N GLU A 93 7.46 -15.80 5.94
CA GLU A 93 7.52 -17.23 5.59
C GLU A 93 6.83 -17.54 4.26
N TYR A 94 5.82 -16.74 3.86
CA TYR A 94 5.13 -16.89 2.57
C TYR A 94 5.97 -16.51 1.34
N PHE A 95 7.16 -15.93 1.54
CA PHE A 95 8.13 -15.77 0.45
C PHE A 95 8.97 -17.03 0.23
N GLY A 96 8.98 -17.97 1.18
CA GLY A 96 9.73 -19.22 1.12
C GLY A 96 11.17 -19.08 1.62
N ASP A 97 12.02 -20.05 1.27
CA ASP A 97 13.38 -20.16 1.78
C ASP A 97 14.32 -19.09 1.16
N PRO A 98 14.90 -18.18 1.97
CA PRO A 98 15.84 -17.18 1.48
C PRO A 98 17.10 -17.78 0.84
N ALA A 99 17.52 -19.00 1.24
CA ALA A 99 18.72 -19.64 0.71
C ALA A 99 18.62 -19.98 -0.79
N VAL A 100 17.40 -20.11 -1.31
CA VAL A 100 17.12 -20.38 -2.74
C VAL A 100 16.51 -19.18 -3.46
N GLY A 101 16.43 -18.01 -2.81
CA GLY A 101 15.85 -16.80 -3.38
C GLY A 101 14.31 -16.71 -3.29
N GLY A 102 13.69 -17.51 -2.41
CA GLY A 102 12.25 -17.50 -2.19
C GLY A 102 11.48 -18.44 -3.13
N ASP A 103 11.10 -19.61 -2.61
CA ASP A 103 10.43 -20.69 -3.34
C ASP A 103 8.91 -20.78 -3.10
N GLU A 104 8.28 -19.74 -2.53
CA GLU A 104 6.82 -19.64 -2.36
C GLU A 104 6.24 -18.47 -3.15
N CYS A 105 5.58 -17.50 -2.52
CA CYS A 105 4.97 -16.38 -3.23
C CYS A 105 6.00 -15.32 -3.64
N HIS A 106 5.80 -14.73 -4.81
CA HIS A 106 6.62 -13.62 -5.31
C HIS A 106 6.36 -12.34 -4.51
N MET A 107 5.11 -12.18 -4.08
CA MET A 107 4.65 -11.03 -3.33
C MET A 107 3.80 -11.45 -2.14
N ALA A 108 3.80 -10.63 -1.08
CA ALA A 108 2.84 -10.73 0.02
C ALA A 108 2.37 -9.33 0.40
N PHE A 109 1.12 -9.20 0.84
CA PHE A 109 0.62 -7.92 1.33
C PHE A 109 1.25 -7.56 2.68
N HIS A 110 1.72 -6.32 2.81
CA HIS A 110 2.27 -5.81 4.07
C HIS A 110 1.14 -5.32 5.00
N PHE A 111 0.27 -6.23 5.42
CA PHE A 111 -0.85 -5.95 6.32
C PHE A 111 -0.44 -5.21 7.61
N PRO A 112 0.67 -5.57 8.28
CA PRO A 112 1.07 -4.89 9.50
C PRO A 112 1.36 -3.39 9.32
N LEU A 113 1.91 -2.98 8.17
CA LEU A 113 2.26 -1.57 7.94
C LEU A 113 1.01 -0.67 7.84
N MET A 114 -0.06 -1.17 7.22
CA MET A 114 -1.23 -0.37 6.89
C MET A 114 -1.88 0.29 8.13
N PRO A 115 -2.25 -0.41 9.22
CA PRO A 115 -2.84 0.21 10.40
C PRO A 115 -1.90 1.20 11.08
N ARG A 116 -0.57 0.94 11.07
CA ARG A 116 0.40 1.83 11.73
C ARG A 116 0.57 3.15 10.99
N ILE A 117 0.33 3.22 9.68
CA ILE A 117 0.28 4.50 8.95
C ILE A 117 -0.86 5.38 9.49
N PHE A 118 -2.07 4.81 9.66
CA PHE A 118 -3.20 5.52 10.23
C PHE A 118 -2.93 5.97 11.67
N MET A 119 -2.40 5.07 12.50
CA MET A 119 -2.04 5.40 13.89
C MET A 119 -0.98 6.50 13.98
N ALA A 120 0.05 6.45 13.12
CA ALA A 120 1.16 7.40 13.13
C ALA A 120 0.70 8.83 12.84
N VAL A 121 -0.21 9.01 11.88
CA VAL A 121 -0.78 10.34 11.59
C VAL A 121 -1.68 10.82 12.73
N ARG A 122 -2.55 9.98 13.31
CA ARG A 122 -3.39 10.41 14.45
C ARG A 122 -2.60 10.71 15.71
N ARG A 123 -1.53 9.95 15.97
CA ARG A 123 -0.62 10.17 17.10
C ARG A 123 0.40 11.29 16.83
N GLU A 124 0.43 11.83 15.61
CA GLU A 124 1.45 12.79 15.15
C GLU A 124 2.87 12.32 15.47
N SER A 125 3.13 11.03 15.25
CA SER A 125 4.35 10.35 15.67
C SER A 125 4.79 9.30 14.65
N ARG A 126 6.07 9.32 14.29
CA ARG A 126 6.65 8.38 13.31
C ARG A 126 6.87 6.97 13.85
N PHE A 127 6.92 6.80 15.17
CA PHE A 127 7.34 5.54 15.80
C PHE A 127 6.52 4.32 15.36
N PRO A 128 5.17 4.37 15.22
CA PRO A 128 4.44 3.20 14.74
C PRO A 128 4.89 2.70 13.37
N ILE A 129 5.30 3.60 12.46
CA ILE A 129 5.81 3.23 11.14
C ILE A 129 7.26 2.76 11.24
N SER A 130 8.12 3.51 11.93
CA SER A 130 9.55 3.15 12.09
C SER A 130 9.71 1.79 12.77
N GLU A 131 8.97 1.52 13.85
CA GLU A 131 9.06 0.28 14.61
C GLU A 131 8.60 -0.92 13.80
N ILE A 132 7.46 -0.83 13.08
CA ILE A 132 6.97 -1.97 12.30
C ILE A 132 7.88 -2.29 11.13
N LEU A 133 8.45 -1.28 10.46
CA LEU A 133 9.42 -1.48 9.38
C LEU A 133 10.74 -2.07 9.91
N GLN A 134 11.19 -1.66 11.10
CA GLN A 134 12.38 -2.23 11.72
C GLN A 134 12.17 -3.68 12.18
N GLN A 135 10.96 -4.03 12.61
CA GLN A 135 10.58 -5.39 13.00
C GLN A 135 10.31 -6.32 11.82
N THR A 136 10.11 -5.76 10.62
CA THR A 136 9.84 -6.55 9.42
C THR A 136 11.15 -7.19 8.92
N PRO A 137 11.27 -8.53 8.91
CA PRO A 137 12.48 -9.20 8.46
C PRO A 137 12.79 -8.91 6.98
N LYS A 138 14.06 -9.10 6.61
CA LYS A 138 14.46 -9.05 5.19
C LYS A 138 13.78 -10.19 4.43
N ILE A 139 13.27 -9.87 3.24
CA ILE A 139 12.65 -10.83 2.33
C ILE A 139 13.70 -11.36 1.32
N PRO A 140 13.49 -12.54 0.71
CA PRO A 140 14.39 -13.07 -0.31
C PRO A 140 14.54 -12.14 -1.52
N ASP A 141 15.73 -12.15 -2.13
CA ASP A 141 16.00 -11.39 -3.35
C ASP A 141 15.05 -11.82 -4.49
N GLY A 142 14.48 -10.86 -5.21
CA GLY A 142 13.51 -11.13 -6.27
C GLY A 142 12.05 -11.22 -5.80
N THR A 143 11.80 -11.15 -4.50
CA THR A 143 10.44 -11.02 -3.92
C THR A 143 10.12 -9.57 -3.57
N GLN A 144 8.83 -9.26 -3.32
CA GLN A 144 8.40 -7.88 -3.11
C GLN A 144 7.16 -7.75 -2.22
N TRP A 145 7.14 -6.73 -1.36
CA TRP A 145 5.95 -6.36 -0.60
C TRP A 145 4.87 -5.74 -1.48
N GLY A 146 3.60 -6.10 -1.26
CA GLY A 146 2.44 -5.36 -1.72
C GLY A 146 1.98 -4.38 -0.64
N ILE A 147 2.10 -3.08 -0.89
CA ILE A 147 1.67 -2.04 0.07
C ILE A 147 0.36 -1.42 -0.38
N PHE A 148 -0.53 -1.12 0.56
CA PHE A 148 -1.86 -0.58 0.28
C PHE A 148 -2.35 0.22 1.49
N LEU A 149 -3.29 1.14 1.25
CA LEU A 149 -3.93 1.91 2.33
C LEU A 149 -5.30 1.35 2.68
N ARG A 150 -6.07 0.97 1.65
CA ARG A 150 -7.41 0.36 1.75
C ARG A 150 -7.58 -0.66 0.62
N ASN A 151 -8.58 -1.50 0.75
CA ASN A 151 -8.95 -2.52 -0.22
C ASN A 151 -10.49 -2.70 -0.21
N HIS A 152 -10.96 -3.77 -0.84
CA HIS A 152 -12.37 -4.15 -0.91
C HIS A 152 -12.95 -4.73 0.39
N ASP A 153 -12.13 -4.93 1.42
CA ASP A 153 -12.54 -5.40 2.73
C ASP A 153 -12.52 -4.25 3.75
N GLU A 154 -12.85 -4.54 4.99
CA GLU A 154 -12.61 -3.64 6.11
C GLU A 154 -11.12 -3.34 6.30
N LEU A 155 -10.84 -2.24 7.00
CA LEU A 155 -9.54 -2.01 7.59
C LEU A 155 -9.40 -3.03 8.72
N THR A 156 -8.79 -4.17 8.42
CA THR A 156 -8.58 -5.25 9.39
C THR A 156 -7.70 -4.78 10.54
N LEU A 157 -8.11 -5.13 11.75
CA LEU A 157 -7.43 -4.88 13.02
C LEU A 157 -7.25 -6.21 13.78
N GLU A 158 -7.13 -7.32 13.05
CA GLU A 158 -6.87 -8.63 13.63
C GLU A 158 -5.44 -8.70 14.18
N MET A 159 -4.46 -8.29 13.37
CA MET A 159 -3.02 -8.36 13.67
C MET A 159 -2.47 -7.07 14.28
N VAL A 160 -3.17 -6.55 15.29
CA VAL A 160 -2.73 -5.43 16.14
C VAL A 160 -3.00 -5.77 17.61
N SER A 161 -2.35 -5.08 18.54
CA SER A 161 -2.63 -5.32 19.97
C SER A 161 -4.04 -4.81 20.34
N ASP A 162 -4.58 -5.31 21.47
CA ASP A 162 -5.91 -4.91 21.93
C ASP A 162 -6.00 -3.38 22.17
N GLU A 163 -4.94 -2.78 22.72
CA GLU A 163 -4.87 -1.34 22.96
C GLU A 163 -4.86 -0.54 21.65
N GLU A 164 -4.12 -1.02 20.65
CA GLU A 164 -4.09 -0.39 19.33
C GLU A 164 -5.43 -0.51 18.61
N ARG A 165 -6.09 -1.66 18.74
CA ARG A 165 -7.43 -1.89 18.19
C ARG A 165 -8.46 -0.94 18.79
N ASP A 166 -8.47 -0.80 20.10
CA ASP A 166 -9.38 0.11 20.81
C ASP A 166 -9.11 1.57 20.42
N TYR A 167 -7.83 1.96 20.31
CA TYR A 167 -7.44 3.28 19.81
C TYR A 167 -7.95 3.52 18.38
N MET A 168 -7.75 2.57 17.46
CA MET A 168 -8.22 2.67 16.08
C MET A 168 -9.74 2.80 16.00
N TYR A 169 -10.47 2.05 16.82
CA TYR A 169 -11.93 2.18 16.89
C TYR A 169 -12.39 3.54 17.42
N ALA A 170 -11.77 4.04 18.48
CA ALA A 170 -12.13 5.33 19.06
C ALA A 170 -11.92 6.49 18.07
N GLU A 171 -10.82 6.44 17.31
CA GLU A 171 -10.44 7.50 16.38
C GLU A 171 -11.20 7.44 15.04
N TYR A 172 -11.34 6.24 14.46
CA TYR A 172 -11.79 6.07 13.08
C TYR A 172 -13.19 5.46 12.92
N ALA A 173 -13.76 4.87 13.98
CA ALA A 173 -15.07 4.22 13.97
C ALA A 173 -16.02 4.83 15.02
N LYS A 174 -16.26 6.14 14.89
CA LYS A 174 -17.13 6.92 15.79
C LYS A 174 -18.59 6.43 15.81
N ASP A 175 -19.05 5.85 14.70
CA ASP A 175 -20.36 5.21 14.61
C ASP A 175 -20.19 3.68 14.69
N PRO A 176 -20.94 2.96 15.54
CA PRO A 176 -20.84 1.51 15.66
C PRO A 176 -21.00 0.75 14.33
N ARG A 177 -21.78 1.29 13.38
CA ARG A 177 -21.99 0.68 12.06
C ARG A 177 -20.76 0.73 11.17
N MET A 178 -19.78 1.58 11.47
CA MET A 178 -18.51 1.64 10.75
C MET A 178 -17.64 0.40 11.04
N LYS A 179 -17.94 -0.34 12.10
CA LYS A 179 -17.26 -1.58 12.44
C LYS A 179 -17.87 -2.76 11.67
N ALA A 180 -17.02 -3.67 11.23
CA ALA A 180 -17.40 -4.99 10.69
C ALA A 180 -16.32 -5.99 11.10
N ASN A 181 -16.73 -7.19 11.53
CA ASN A 181 -15.84 -8.20 12.11
C ASN A 181 -14.86 -7.58 13.13
N ILE A 182 -13.56 -7.77 12.92
CA ILE A 182 -12.48 -7.14 13.69
C ILE A 182 -11.82 -6.05 12.82
N GLY A 183 -12.61 -5.05 12.39
CA GLY A 183 -12.09 -3.96 11.57
C GLY A 183 -13.08 -2.84 11.28
N ILE A 184 -12.67 -1.92 10.40
CA ILE A 184 -13.41 -0.69 10.05
C ILE A 184 -13.75 -0.67 8.56
N ARG A 185 -15.03 -0.82 8.21
CA ARG A 185 -15.53 -0.90 6.83
C ARG A 185 -15.77 0.48 6.19
N ARG A 186 -14.69 1.25 6.05
CA ARG A 186 -14.70 2.60 5.47
C ARG A 186 -13.67 2.80 4.37
N ARG A 187 -13.91 3.75 3.48
CA ARG A 187 -12.97 4.18 2.44
C ARG A 187 -11.93 5.15 2.98
N LEU A 188 -10.87 5.38 2.19
CA LEU A 188 -9.76 6.26 2.58
C LEU A 188 -10.20 7.71 2.83
N ALA A 189 -10.86 8.35 1.86
CA ALA A 189 -11.31 9.75 2.01
C ALA A 189 -12.25 9.94 3.22
N PRO A 190 -13.25 9.07 3.43
CA PRO A 190 -14.07 9.15 4.63
C PRO A 190 -13.31 8.88 5.95
N LEU A 191 -12.33 7.97 5.98
CA LEU A 191 -11.46 7.74 7.17
C LEU A 191 -10.65 8.98 7.54
N LEU A 192 -10.22 9.74 6.53
CA LEU A 192 -9.42 10.96 6.68
C LEU A 192 -10.27 12.23 6.72
N GLU A 193 -11.59 12.09 6.96
CA GLU A 193 -12.54 13.21 7.05
C GLU A 193 -12.53 14.14 5.82
N ASN A 194 -12.21 13.58 4.65
CA ASN A 194 -12.03 14.29 3.37
C ASN A 194 -10.94 15.38 3.40
N ASP A 195 -9.98 15.31 4.34
CA ASP A 195 -8.84 16.22 4.39
C ASP A 195 -7.89 15.91 3.21
N ARG A 196 -7.83 16.84 2.28
CA ARG A 196 -6.99 16.73 1.08
C ARG A 196 -5.51 16.58 1.42
N ASN A 197 -5.00 17.29 2.43
CA ASN A 197 -3.58 17.21 2.77
C ASN A 197 -3.23 15.83 3.34
N GLN A 198 -4.13 15.24 4.13
CA GLN A 198 -3.95 13.86 4.61
C GLN A 198 -4.05 12.86 3.45
N LEU A 199 -5.00 13.03 2.54
CA LEU A 199 -5.09 12.16 1.35
C LEU A 199 -3.79 12.16 0.53
N GLU A 200 -3.21 13.35 0.34
CA GLU A 200 -1.92 13.48 -0.34
C GLU A 200 -0.77 12.88 0.47
N LEU A 201 -0.71 13.11 1.78
CA LEU A 201 0.32 12.54 2.66
C LEU A 201 0.28 11.00 2.68
N PHE A 202 -0.90 10.40 2.88
CA PHE A 202 -1.06 8.95 2.90
C PHE A 202 -0.70 8.35 1.55
N THR A 203 -1.12 8.99 0.45
CA THR A 203 -0.75 8.54 -0.90
C THR A 203 0.75 8.69 -1.15
N ALA A 204 1.38 9.76 -0.66
CA ALA A 204 2.83 9.91 -0.73
C ALA A 204 3.53 8.76 0.01
N LEU A 205 3.16 8.50 1.28
CA LEU A 205 3.70 7.37 2.04
C LEU A 205 3.52 6.03 1.31
N LEU A 206 2.32 5.77 0.76
CA LEU A 206 2.06 4.58 -0.04
C LEU A 206 3.01 4.47 -1.25
N LEU A 207 3.31 5.58 -1.92
CA LEU A 207 4.12 5.56 -3.13
C LEU A 207 5.63 5.54 -2.84
N SER A 208 6.08 5.97 -1.66
CA SER A 208 7.51 6.07 -1.32
C SER A 208 8.03 5.05 -0.31
N LEU A 209 7.16 4.35 0.42
CA LEU A 209 7.57 3.23 1.27
C LEU A 209 7.99 1.99 0.44
N PRO A 210 8.72 1.03 1.04
CA PRO A 210 9.22 -0.15 0.32
C PRO A 210 8.07 -1.07 -0.09
N GLY A 211 8.03 -1.42 -1.37
CA GLY A 211 6.99 -2.26 -1.94
C GLY A 211 6.42 -1.76 -3.25
N SER A 212 5.54 -2.56 -3.83
CA SER A 212 4.70 -2.21 -4.96
C SER A 212 3.33 -1.72 -4.47
N PRO A 213 2.94 -0.46 -4.74
CA PRO A 213 1.71 0.11 -4.23
C PRO A 213 0.48 -0.39 -4.99
N VAL A 214 -0.57 -0.72 -4.24
CA VAL A 214 -1.90 -1.07 -4.75
C VAL A 214 -2.86 0.05 -4.39
N LEU A 215 -3.44 0.68 -5.42
CA LEU A 215 -4.50 1.68 -5.28
C LEU A 215 -5.86 0.99 -5.38
N TYR A 216 -6.77 1.30 -4.46
CA TYR A 216 -8.14 0.82 -4.53
C TYR A 216 -8.98 1.74 -5.42
N TYR A 217 -9.78 1.17 -6.33
CA TYR A 217 -10.49 1.93 -7.35
C TYR A 217 -11.36 3.03 -6.73
N GLY A 218 -11.25 4.25 -7.22
CA GLY A 218 -12.02 5.39 -6.71
C GLY A 218 -11.33 6.18 -5.60
N ASP A 219 -10.31 5.64 -4.93
CA ASP A 219 -9.56 6.41 -3.93
C ASP A 219 -8.75 7.54 -4.59
N GLU A 220 -8.36 7.38 -5.87
CA GLU A 220 -7.69 8.42 -6.66
C GLU A 220 -8.57 9.64 -6.99
N ILE A 221 -9.90 9.52 -6.85
CA ILE A 221 -10.85 10.63 -6.92
C ILE A 221 -11.42 11.00 -5.54
N GLY A 222 -11.10 10.24 -4.48
CA GLY A 222 -11.63 10.46 -3.14
C GLY A 222 -13.06 9.98 -2.96
N MET A 223 -13.42 8.82 -3.53
CA MET A 223 -14.74 8.23 -3.35
C MET A 223 -15.09 8.00 -1.87
N GLY A 224 -16.37 8.18 -1.57
CA GLY A 224 -16.94 7.89 -0.26
C GLY A 224 -17.39 6.45 -0.08
N ASP A 225 -17.89 6.16 1.11
CA ASP A 225 -18.49 4.88 1.47
C ASP A 225 -19.98 5.02 1.80
N ASN A 226 -20.69 3.89 1.83
CA ASN A 226 -22.06 3.81 2.30
C ASN A 226 -22.20 2.75 3.40
N ILE A 227 -21.99 3.17 4.65
CA ILE A 227 -22.02 2.30 5.84
C ILE A 227 -23.38 1.63 6.12
N TRP A 228 -24.43 2.01 5.39
CA TRP A 228 -25.76 1.40 5.48
C TRP A 228 -25.92 0.16 4.62
N LEU A 229 -25.00 -0.07 3.68
CA LEU A 229 -24.94 -1.32 2.93
C LEU A 229 -24.45 -2.46 3.84
N GLY A 230 -24.86 -3.68 3.49
CA GLY A 230 -24.53 -4.89 4.24
C GLY A 230 -23.05 -5.25 4.15
N ASP A 231 -22.51 -5.87 5.20
CA ASP A 231 -21.13 -6.36 5.25
C ASP A 231 -20.11 -5.31 4.74
N ARG A 232 -19.24 -5.69 3.79
CA ARG A 232 -18.20 -4.85 3.20
C ARG A 232 -18.65 -4.11 1.95
N ASP A 233 -19.91 -4.21 1.54
CA ASP A 233 -20.44 -3.49 0.37
C ASP A 233 -20.39 -1.97 0.55
N ALA A 234 -20.20 -1.50 1.78
CA ALA A 234 -19.97 -0.10 2.09
C ALA A 234 -18.85 0.55 1.25
N VAL A 235 -17.82 -0.21 0.86
CA VAL A 235 -16.68 0.30 0.08
C VAL A 235 -16.69 -0.17 -1.38
N ARG A 236 -17.73 -0.89 -1.81
CA ARG A 236 -17.82 -1.56 -3.12
C ARG A 236 -18.84 -0.93 -4.08
N THR A 237 -19.23 0.31 -3.80
CA THR A 237 -20.20 1.05 -4.63
C THR A 237 -19.66 1.31 -6.04
N PRO A 238 -20.54 1.52 -7.04
CA PRO A 238 -20.12 1.76 -8.41
C PRO A 238 -19.13 2.92 -8.55
N MET A 239 -18.16 2.79 -9.46
CA MET A 239 -17.21 3.85 -9.79
C MET A 239 -17.93 5.10 -10.30
N GLN A 240 -17.47 6.28 -9.86
CA GLN A 240 -18.10 7.58 -10.19
C GLN A 240 -17.44 8.24 -11.40
N TRP A 241 -17.92 7.90 -12.60
CA TRP A 241 -17.32 8.38 -13.86
C TRP A 241 -17.72 9.81 -14.22
N SER A 242 -18.98 10.17 -14.03
CA SER A 242 -19.54 11.47 -14.45
C SER A 242 -20.68 11.90 -13.51
N PRO A 243 -21.16 13.16 -13.57
CA PRO A 243 -22.34 13.58 -12.82
C PRO A 243 -23.67 13.07 -13.41
N ASP A 244 -23.64 12.30 -14.51
CA ASP A 244 -24.84 11.75 -15.14
C ASP A 244 -25.42 10.57 -14.33
N ARG A 245 -26.61 10.10 -14.75
CA ARG A 245 -27.35 8.99 -14.16
C ARG A 245 -26.45 7.80 -13.80
N ASN A 246 -26.64 7.28 -12.59
CA ASN A 246 -25.84 6.19 -12.00
C ASN A 246 -24.33 6.51 -11.97
N ALA A 247 -23.95 7.78 -11.77
CA ALA A 247 -22.58 8.23 -11.83
C ALA A 247 -21.87 7.95 -13.18
N GLY A 248 -22.63 7.79 -14.26
CA GLY A 248 -22.11 7.32 -15.56
C GLY A 248 -21.69 5.84 -15.60
N PHE A 249 -21.87 5.07 -14.52
CA PHE A 249 -21.49 3.66 -14.45
C PHE A 249 -22.37 2.75 -15.32
N SER A 250 -23.67 3.05 -15.40
CA SER A 250 -24.63 2.21 -16.13
C SER A 250 -25.80 3.01 -16.67
N ARG A 251 -26.33 2.59 -17.82
CA ARG A 251 -27.57 3.11 -18.41
C ARG A 251 -28.83 2.37 -17.95
N ALA A 252 -28.70 1.39 -17.06
CA ALA A 252 -29.85 0.69 -16.48
C ALA A 252 -30.72 1.63 -15.64
N ASP A 253 -31.94 1.18 -15.34
CA ASP A 253 -32.76 1.78 -14.29
C ASP A 253 -31.95 1.81 -12.97
N PRO A 254 -31.91 2.94 -12.22
CA PRO A 254 -31.18 3.04 -10.96
C PRO A 254 -31.50 1.92 -9.97
N GLY A 255 -32.75 1.44 -9.92
CA GLY A 255 -33.16 0.33 -9.05
C GLY A 255 -32.63 -1.05 -9.48
N ARG A 256 -31.95 -1.14 -10.63
CA ARG A 256 -31.38 -2.38 -11.20
C ARG A 256 -29.85 -2.42 -11.15
N VAL A 257 -29.20 -1.38 -10.64
CA VAL A 257 -27.75 -1.41 -10.41
C VAL A 257 -27.47 -2.31 -9.21
N TYR A 258 -26.40 -3.12 -9.27
CA TYR A 258 -26.08 -4.11 -8.23
C TYR A 258 -25.95 -3.49 -6.83
N LEU A 259 -25.38 -2.27 -6.74
CA LEU A 259 -25.35 -1.42 -5.57
C LEU A 259 -25.61 0.04 -5.99
N PRO A 260 -26.21 0.87 -5.12
CA PRO A 260 -26.42 2.28 -5.42
C PRO A 260 -25.09 3.03 -5.46
N PRO A 261 -24.92 4.02 -6.36
CA PRO A 261 -23.81 4.97 -6.27
C PRO A 261 -23.95 5.84 -5.01
N ILE A 262 -22.86 6.48 -4.60
CA ILE A 262 -22.90 7.42 -3.46
C ILE A 262 -23.63 8.70 -3.88
N MET A 263 -24.54 9.17 -3.04
CA MET A 263 -25.39 10.34 -3.33
C MET A 263 -25.42 11.35 -2.17
N ASP A 264 -24.56 11.17 -1.16
CA ASP A 264 -24.51 12.14 -0.07
C ASP A 264 -23.87 13.47 -0.54
N PRO A 265 -24.11 14.59 0.15
CA PRO A 265 -23.62 15.90 -0.29
C PRO A 265 -22.09 16.06 -0.35
N THR A 266 -21.33 15.19 0.33
CA THR A 266 -19.87 15.29 0.44
C THR A 266 -19.16 14.42 -0.58
N TYR A 267 -19.60 13.17 -0.74
CA TYR A 267 -18.95 12.19 -1.61
C TYR A 267 -19.77 11.78 -2.83
N GLY A 268 -20.97 12.34 -2.98
CA GLY A 268 -21.89 12.02 -4.07
C GLY A 268 -21.28 12.25 -5.45
N TYR A 269 -21.68 11.43 -6.42
CA TYR A 269 -21.11 11.47 -7.78
C TYR A 269 -21.30 12.80 -8.53
N GLU A 270 -22.28 13.62 -8.13
CA GLU A 270 -22.44 14.97 -8.67
C GLU A 270 -21.24 15.87 -8.34
N ALA A 271 -20.63 15.70 -7.16
CA ALA A 271 -19.46 16.45 -6.72
C ALA A 271 -18.14 15.71 -7.02
N ILE A 272 -18.10 14.39 -6.79
CA ILE A 272 -16.90 13.57 -6.94
C ILE A 272 -17.05 12.64 -8.13
N ASN A 273 -16.47 12.98 -9.27
CA ASN A 273 -16.41 12.09 -10.41
C ASN A 273 -15.18 12.31 -11.29
N VAL A 274 -14.86 11.31 -12.11
CA VAL A 274 -13.70 11.32 -13.00
C VAL A 274 -13.75 12.48 -13.99
N GLU A 275 -14.88 12.71 -14.65
CA GLU A 275 -15.04 13.77 -15.67
C GLU A 275 -14.71 15.16 -15.11
N SER A 276 -15.31 15.53 -13.98
CA SER A 276 -15.04 16.80 -13.28
C SER A 276 -13.57 16.93 -12.88
N GLN A 277 -12.95 15.85 -12.39
CA GLN A 277 -11.55 15.88 -11.95
C GLN A 277 -10.55 15.87 -13.11
N GLN A 278 -10.88 15.29 -14.27
CA GLN A 278 -10.03 15.34 -15.46
C GLN A 278 -9.87 16.75 -16.00
N GLY A 279 -10.91 17.60 -15.88
CA GLY A 279 -10.86 18.99 -16.33
C GLY A 279 -10.01 19.92 -15.46
N SER A 280 -9.63 19.51 -14.24
CA SER A 280 -8.89 20.34 -13.29
C SER A 280 -7.46 19.80 -13.05
N PRO A 281 -6.40 20.60 -13.28
CA PRO A 281 -5.02 20.17 -13.04
C PRO A 281 -4.69 20.03 -11.54
N THR A 282 -5.49 20.59 -10.65
CA THR A 282 -5.31 20.52 -9.19
C THR A 282 -6.19 19.46 -8.52
N SER A 283 -6.97 18.70 -9.30
CA SER A 283 -7.80 17.61 -8.78
C SER A 283 -6.99 16.49 -8.13
N LEU A 284 -7.64 15.62 -7.35
CA LEU A 284 -6.96 14.49 -6.71
C LEU A 284 -6.48 13.50 -7.77
N LEU A 285 -7.28 13.30 -8.82
CA LEU A 285 -6.93 12.46 -9.94
C LEU A 285 -5.69 12.95 -10.68
N SER A 286 -5.66 14.24 -11.04
CA SER A 286 -4.52 14.86 -11.74
C SER A 286 -3.26 14.82 -10.88
N TRP A 287 -3.40 15.12 -9.59
CA TRP A 287 -2.31 15.04 -8.62
C TRP A 287 -1.78 13.60 -8.49
N THR A 288 -2.65 12.60 -8.31
CA THR A 288 -2.28 11.19 -8.15
C THR A 288 -1.55 10.67 -9.40
N ARG A 289 -2.06 11.01 -10.59
CA ARG A 289 -1.41 10.67 -11.87
C ARG A 289 -0.01 11.27 -11.98
N ARG A 290 0.16 12.53 -11.56
CA ARG A 290 1.47 13.20 -11.55
C ARG A 290 2.43 12.53 -10.58
N MET A 291 1.98 12.19 -9.37
CA MET A 291 2.81 11.50 -8.38
C MET A 291 3.23 10.10 -8.84
N LEU A 292 2.35 9.35 -9.50
CA LEU A 292 2.70 8.08 -10.14
C LEU A 292 3.73 8.26 -11.27
N ALA A 293 3.61 9.33 -12.06
CA ALA A 293 4.59 9.64 -13.10
C ALA A 293 5.96 9.99 -12.52
N VAL A 294 6.02 10.76 -11.42
CA VAL A 294 7.24 11.03 -10.67
C VAL A 294 7.84 9.74 -10.11
N ARG A 295 7.03 8.89 -9.47
CA ARG A 295 7.48 7.60 -8.93
C ARG A 295 8.13 6.72 -10.01
N LYS A 296 7.55 6.67 -11.22
CA LYS A 296 8.08 5.89 -12.35
C LYS A 296 9.43 6.37 -12.88
N GLN A 297 9.84 7.61 -12.58
CA GLN A 297 11.13 8.15 -13.00
C GLN A 297 12.27 7.77 -12.04
N HIS A 298 11.95 7.23 -10.86
CA HIS A 298 12.91 6.92 -9.81
C HIS A 298 12.74 5.47 -9.35
N GLU A 299 13.64 4.60 -9.81
CA GLU A 299 13.66 3.16 -9.47
C GLU A 299 13.89 2.94 -7.97
N ALA A 300 14.50 3.92 -7.28
CA ALA A 300 14.66 3.93 -5.83
C ALA A 300 13.35 3.64 -5.08
N PHE A 301 12.21 4.14 -5.56
CA PHE A 301 10.93 3.86 -4.91
C PHE A 301 10.47 2.40 -5.03
N ALA A 302 10.84 1.72 -6.12
CA ALA A 302 10.43 0.34 -6.37
C ALA A 302 11.40 -0.68 -5.78
N LEU A 303 12.71 -0.48 -5.98
CA LEU A 303 13.75 -1.46 -5.67
C LEU A 303 14.76 -0.99 -4.62
N GLY A 304 14.74 0.30 -4.27
CA GLY A 304 15.75 0.87 -3.38
C GLY A 304 15.59 0.43 -1.93
N GLU A 305 16.74 0.24 -1.27
CA GLU A 305 16.85 0.00 0.16
C GLU A 305 16.23 1.15 0.95
N PHE A 306 15.59 0.83 2.07
CA PHE A 306 14.99 1.80 2.98
C PHE A 306 15.94 2.10 4.13
N VAL A 307 16.25 3.39 4.30
CA VAL A 307 17.08 3.87 5.39
C VAL A 307 16.31 4.93 6.18
N ASP A 308 15.81 4.57 7.36
CA ASP A 308 15.20 5.54 8.29
C ASP A 308 16.29 6.51 8.79
N LEU A 309 16.07 7.81 8.61
CA LEU A 309 17.00 8.85 9.06
C LEU A 309 16.73 9.29 10.50
N GLY A 310 15.59 8.89 11.06
CA GLY A 310 15.09 9.39 12.32
C GLY A 310 14.82 10.89 12.26
N GLY A 311 15.72 11.68 12.84
CA GLY A 311 15.60 13.13 12.97
C GLY A 311 15.22 13.59 14.37
N SER A 312 15.44 14.88 14.63
CA SER A 312 15.22 15.51 15.93
C SER A 312 13.74 15.62 16.35
N ASN A 313 12.82 15.52 15.39
CA ASN A 313 11.37 15.71 15.61
C ASN A 313 10.59 14.41 15.42
N PRO A 314 9.93 13.85 16.45
CA PRO A 314 9.17 12.61 16.34
C PRO A 314 7.93 12.72 15.45
N SER A 315 7.45 13.93 15.15
CA SER A 315 6.30 14.15 14.26
C SER A 315 6.67 14.16 12.77
N VAL A 316 7.95 14.07 12.42
CA VAL A 316 8.41 14.05 11.03
C VAL A 316 9.09 12.72 10.73
N LEU A 317 8.52 11.96 9.79
CA LEU A 317 9.11 10.73 9.27
C LEU A 317 9.99 11.04 8.06
N ALA A 318 11.31 10.89 8.21
CA ALA A 318 12.29 11.09 7.17
C ALA A 318 13.08 9.81 6.86
N TYR A 319 13.22 9.47 5.58
CA TYR A 319 13.95 8.29 5.14
C TYR A 319 14.55 8.47 3.75
N LYS A 320 15.59 7.69 3.44
CA LYS A 320 16.15 7.57 2.10
C LYS A 320 15.69 6.27 1.44
N ARG A 321 15.51 6.33 0.13
CA ARG A 321 15.44 5.19 -0.77
C ARG A 321 16.71 5.21 -1.63
N VAL A 322 17.53 4.15 -1.54
CA VAL A 322 18.82 4.06 -2.23
C VAL A 322 18.80 2.88 -3.19
N TRP A 323 18.96 3.13 -4.48
CA TRP A 323 19.07 2.08 -5.48
C TRP A 323 20.33 2.27 -6.32
N THR A 324 21.21 1.28 -6.32
CA THR A 324 22.39 1.26 -7.19
C THR A 324 22.04 0.59 -8.50
N ARG A 325 22.12 1.34 -9.60
CA ARG A 325 21.85 0.81 -10.94
C ARG A 325 22.96 -0.16 -11.38
N PRO A 326 22.70 -1.05 -12.36
CA PRO A 326 23.71 -1.98 -12.87
C PRO A 326 24.98 -1.31 -13.43
N ASN A 327 24.91 -0.04 -13.83
CA ASN A 327 26.05 0.74 -14.32
C ASN A 327 26.87 1.38 -13.18
N GLY A 328 26.46 1.23 -11.92
CA GLY A 328 27.09 1.82 -10.74
C GLY A 328 26.52 3.17 -10.30
N ASP A 329 25.60 3.79 -11.07
CA ASP A 329 25.00 5.07 -10.69
C ASP A 329 23.93 4.88 -9.61
N GLU A 330 23.95 5.71 -8.57
CA GLU A 330 22.94 5.67 -7.52
C GLU A 330 21.71 6.55 -7.85
N ASP A 331 20.52 6.02 -7.57
CA ASP A 331 19.28 6.78 -7.45
C ASP A 331 18.98 6.92 -5.96
N VAL A 332 19.22 8.11 -5.41
CA VAL A 332 18.96 8.39 -3.99
C VAL A 332 17.80 9.37 -3.88
N VAL A 333 16.71 8.91 -3.26
CA VAL A 333 15.53 9.73 -3.00
C VAL A 333 15.36 9.94 -1.50
N LEU A 334 15.39 11.20 -1.06
CA LEU A 334 15.08 11.62 0.30
C LEU A 334 13.59 11.95 0.40
N CYS A 335 12.87 11.26 1.29
CA CYS A 335 11.46 11.50 1.59
C CYS A 335 11.32 12.07 2.99
N VAL A 336 10.57 13.16 3.14
CA VAL A 336 10.34 13.83 4.44
C VAL A 336 8.84 14.09 4.58
N ASN A 337 8.22 13.56 5.63
CA ASN A 337 6.76 13.50 5.78
C ASN A 337 6.37 14.06 7.15
N ASN A 338 5.63 15.16 7.20
CA ASN A 338 5.10 15.70 8.45
C ASN A 338 3.80 15.00 8.80
N LEU A 339 3.79 14.27 9.91
CA LEU A 339 2.63 13.53 10.41
C LEU A 339 1.74 14.40 11.32
N SER A 340 2.22 15.58 11.73
CA SER A 340 1.45 16.53 12.53
C SER A 340 0.55 17.39 11.66
N ARG A 341 -0.61 17.77 12.20
CA ARG A 341 -1.49 18.77 11.58
C ARG A 341 -0.93 20.19 11.62
N PHE A 342 0.13 20.43 12.40
CA PHE A 342 0.79 21.73 12.53
C PHE A 342 2.09 21.79 11.73
N PRO A 343 2.56 22.99 11.34
CA PRO A 343 3.88 23.14 10.74
C PRO A 343 4.98 22.63 11.68
N GLN A 344 5.92 21.86 11.14
CA GLN A 344 7.02 21.25 11.91
C GLN A 344 8.38 21.55 11.27
N PRO A 345 9.39 21.93 12.07
CA PRO A 345 10.78 21.86 11.65
C PRO A 345 11.34 20.45 11.87
N VAL A 346 12.33 20.06 11.07
CA VAL A 346 13.17 18.88 11.32
C VAL A 346 14.61 19.19 10.92
N GLU A 347 15.56 18.71 11.72
CA GLU A 347 16.98 18.71 11.38
C GLU A 347 17.37 17.26 11.04
N LEU A 348 17.98 17.08 9.87
CA LEU A 348 18.36 15.76 9.34
C LEU A 348 19.87 15.63 9.24
N GLU A 349 20.40 14.52 9.73
CA GLU A 349 21.80 14.14 9.57
C GLU A 349 22.00 13.55 8.16
N LEU A 350 22.62 14.33 7.28
CA LEU A 350 22.83 13.97 5.87
C LEU A 350 24.33 14.02 5.48
N ALA A 351 25.24 13.91 6.46
CA ALA A 351 26.68 14.02 6.26
C ALA A 351 27.21 13.02 5.21
N ASP A 352 26.61 11.83 5.10
CA ASP A 352 26.97 10.83 4.08
C ASP A 352 26.71 11.29 2.63
N HIS A 353 26.00 12.40 2.44
CA HIS A 353 25.74 13.04 1.15
C HIS A 353 26.23 14.49 1.14
N GLU A 354 27.27 14.81 1.90
CA GLU A 354 27.89 16.14 1.88
C GLU A 354 28.25 16.53 0.44
N GLY A 355 27.86 17.75 0.06
CA GLY A 355 28.10 18.27 -1.27
C GLY A 355 27.06 17.83 -2.32
N ALA A 356 26.10 16.98 -2.00
CA ALA A 356 24.96 16.76 -2.87
C ALA A 356 23.96 17.93 -2.79
N THR A 357 23.19 18.13 -3.87
CA THR A 357 22.11 19.12 -3.93
C THR A 357 20.76 18.39 -3.92
N PRO A 358 19.89 18.60 -2.92
CA PRO A 358 18.53 18.09 -2.95
C PRO A 358 17.73 18.81 -4.03
N VAL A 359 17.11 18.07 -4.93
CA VAL A 359 16.26 18.60 -6.00
C VAL A 359 14.84 18.06 -5.82
N GLU A 360 13.88 18.94 -5.57
CA GLU A 360 12.48 18.57 -5.32
C GLU A 360 11.88 17.91 -6.58
N LEU A 361 11.19 16.78 -6.44
CA LEU A 361 10.87 15.91 -7.58
C LEU A 361 9.72 16.40 -8.47
N THR A 362 8.80 17.22 -7.97
CA THR A 362 7.62 17.64 -8.74
C THR A 362 7.89 18.89 -9.59
N GLY A 363 8.55 19.89 -9.01
CA GLY A 363 8.92 21.17 -9.64
C GLY A 363 10.38 21.26 -10.06
N ARG A 364 11.22 20.27 -9.72
CA ARG A 364 12.66 20.24 -10.05
C ARG A 364 13.44 21.43 -9.49
N VAL A 365 12.98 21.97 -8.36
CA VAL A 365 13.62 23.11 -7.68
C VAL A 365 14.80 22.64 -6.85
N ARG A 366 15.95 23.30 -7.00
CA ARG A 366 17.16 23.01 -6.23
C ARG A 366 17.08 23.67 -4.87
N PHE A 367 17.33 22.88 -3.82
CA PHE A 367 17.48 23.36 -2.46
C PHE A 367 18.96 23.64 -2.14
N PRO A 368 19.28 24.32 -1.02
CA PRO A 368 20.66 24.51 -0.58
C PRO A 368 21.46 23.20 -0.57
N ARG A 369 22.76 23.30 -0.88
CA ARG A 369 23.66 22.15 -0.89
C ARG A 369 23.79 21.56 0.52
N ILE A 370 23.86 20.25 0.63
CA ILE A 370 24.12 19.56 1.90
C ILE A 370 25.55 19.88 2.33
N GLY A 371 25.72 20.32 3.57
CA GLY A 371 27.03 20.54 4.19
C GLY A 371 27.22 19.63 5.41
N GLU A 372 28.20 19.95 6.25
CA GLU A 372 28.51 19.19 7.48
C GLU A 372 27.48 19.39 8.60
N LEU A 373 26.70 20.48 8.58
CA LEU A 373 25.71 20.80 9.60
C LEU A 373 24.39 20.07 9.35
N PRO A 374 23.58 19.80 10.40
CA PRO A 374 22.25 19.24 10.25
C PRO A 374 21.39 20.04 9.26
N TYR A 375 20.75 19.32 8.34
CA TYR A 375 20.01 19.93 7.26
C TYR A 375 18.59 20.29 7.72
N LEU A 376 18.33 21.58 7.91
CA LEU A 376 17.04 22.08 8.37
C LEU A 376 16.00 22.09 7.24
N LEU A 377 14.85 21.47 7.49
CA LEU A 377 13.65 21.56 6.67
C LEU A 377 12.45 22.03 7.50
N THR A 378 11.53 22.74 6.84
CA THR A 378 10.25 23.14 7.43
C THR A 378 9.11 22.65 6.54
N LEU A 379 8.13 22.00 7.15
CA LEU A 379 6.99 21.41 6.45
C LEU A 379 5.69 22.02 6.99
N PRO A 380 4.70 22.31 6.11
CA PRO A 380 3.35 22.62 6.59
C PRO A 380 2.72 21.39 7.25
N GLY A 381 1.61 21.59 7.96
CA GLY A 381 0.84 20.48 8.53
C GLY A 381 0.43 19.47 7.46
N HIS A 382 0.69 18.18 7.72
CA HIS A 382 0.51 17.08 6.77
C HIS A 382 1.26 17.24 5.42
N GLY A 383 2.27 18.13 5.36
CA GLY A 383 3.09 18.31 4.18
C GLY A 383 4.14 17.21 4.02
N PHE A 384 4.59 17.00 2.78
CA PHE A 384 5.70 16.11 2.49
C PHE A 384 6.60 16.70 1.40
N TYR A 385 7.84 16.22 1.32
CA TYR A 385 8.76 16.49 0.23
C TYR A 385 9.43 15.20 -0.24
N TRP A 386 9.63 15.09 -1.55
CA TRP A 386 10.55 14.13 -2.14
C TRP A 386 11.65 14.87 -2.87
N PHE A 387 12.89 14.52 -2.58
CA PHE A 387 14.08 15.09 -3.21
C PHE A 387 14.91 13.98 -3.86
N GLN A 388 15.40 14.22 -5.07
CA GLN A 388 16.56 13.50 -5.58
C GLN A 388 17.82 14.13 -4.97
N LEU A 389 18.71 13.32 -4.41
CA LEU A 389 20.04 13.80 -4.02
C LEU A 389 20.96 13.69 -5.24
N SER A 390 21.36 14.84 -5.79
CA SER A 390 22.20 14.92 -6.98
C SER A 390 23.62 15.37 -6.61
N GLU A 391 24.61 14.53 -6.90
CA GLU A 391 26.04 14.85 -6.74
C GLU A 391 26.61 15.70 -7.88
N LEU A 392 25.83 15.93 -8.95
CA LEU A 392 26.24 16.75 -10.09
C LEU A 392 26.43 18.22 -9.68
N GLY A 393 27.63 18.53 -9.18
CA GLY A 393 28.16 19.88 -9.15
C GLY A 393 28.30 20.42 -10.57
N ASP A 394 27.74 21.62 -10.83
CA ASP A 394 28.06 22.58 -11.91
C ASP A 394 28.19 22.13 -13.38
N GLN A 395 28.05 20.85 -13.75
CA GLN A 395 28.25 20.42 -15.14
C GLN A 395 27.02 20.65 -16.04
N GLY A 396 25.87 21.02 -15.48
CA GLY A 396 24.65 21.33 -16.23
C GLY A 396 24.68 22.66 -16.97
N GLU A 397 25.51 23.63 -16.55
CA GLU A 397 25.58 24.94 -17.21
C GLU A 397 26.43 24.95 -18.48
N ARG A 398 27.28 23.93 -18.70
CA ARG A 398 28.14 23.88 -19.90
C ARG A 398 27.51 23.20 -21.11
N ARG A 399 26.40 22.47 -20.95
CA ARG A 399 25.72 21.78 -22.08
C ARG A 399 24.54 22.53 -22.68
N SER A 400 24.11 23.65 -22.10
CA SER A 400 23.06 24.51 -22.67
C SER A 400 23.58 25.73 -23.45
N MET A 401 24.91 25.87 -23.59
CA MET A 401 25.55 26.96 -24.35
C MET A 401 26.46 26.47 -25.50
N SER A 402 26.25 25.26 -26.03
CA SER A 402 26.95 24.79 -27.25
C SER A 402 25.98 24.39 -28.34
#